data_AF-A0A1V6S1C9-F1
#
_entry.id   AF-A0A1V6S1C9-F1
#
_cell.length_a   1.000
_cell.length_b   1.000
_cell.length_c   1.000
_cell.angle_alpha   90.00
_cell.angle_beta   90.00
_cell.angle_gamma   90.00
#
_symmetry.space_group_name_H-M   'P 1'
#
loop_
_entity.id
_entity.type
_entity.pdbx_description
1 polymer ?
#
loop_
_entity_poly.entity_id
_entity_poly.type
_entity_poly.pdbx_seq_one_letter_code
_entity_poly.pdbx_strand_id
1 'polypeptide(L)'
;MLVDENSCNLLGVIDWAEAEIAPFGINLYAHDRLISKIHLKHGWSRYDDYCLLDEIFWSTFSQENGVNNETIKTIKAARIARVLLWLGFTSRLPNEPKPVLISDDDENGAYGMRDLDGLLINPATRFTDLV
;
A
#
# COMPACT_ATOMS: atom_id res chain seq x y z
N MET A 1 13.61 3.74 -1.14
CA MET A 1 14.03 4.34 -2.42
C MET A 1 15.00 5.46 -2.12
N LEU A 2 16.00 5.68 -2.97
CA LEU A 2 16.93 6.80 -2.88
C LEU A 2 16.51 7.86 -3.89
N VAL A 3 16.42 9.11 -3.45
CA VAL A 3 16.04 10.26 -4.28
C VAL A 3 17.10 11.33 -4.21
N ASP A 4 17.31 12.04 -5.31
CA ASP A 4 18.16 13.22 -5.35
C ASP A 4 17.45 14.38 -4.65
N GLU A 5 18.13 15.06 -3.73
CA GLU A 5 17.51 16.10 -2.89
C GLU A 5 17.05 17.33 -3.70
N ASN A 6 17.74 17.64 -4.80
CA ASN A 6 17.53 18.88 -5.56
C ASN A 6 16.51 18.69 -6.68
N SER A 7 16.59 17.56 -7.38
CA SER A 7 15.74 17.26 -8.53
C SER A 7 14.56 16.34 -8.20
N CYS A 8 14.56 15.70 -7.03
CA CYS A 8 13.60 14.65 -6.67
C CYS A 8 13.60 13.43 -7.61
N ASN A 9 14.63 13.28 -8.44
CA ASN A 9 14.77 12.13 -9.32
C ASN A 9 15.10 10.87 -8.52
N LEU A 10 14.53 9.74 -8.93
CA LEU A 10 14.86 8.44 -8.37
C LEU A 10 16.30 8.06 -8.73
N LEU A 11 17.16 7.91 -7.70
CA LEU A 11 18.56 7.51 -7.86
C LEU A 11 18.73 5.99 -7.78
N GLY A 12 17.85 5.31 -7.06
CA GLY A 12 17.94 3.85 -6.92
C GLY A 12 16.83 3.23 -6.10
N VAL A 13 16.60 1.95 -6.39
CA VAL A 13 15.72 1.07 -5.62
C VAL A 13 16.60 0.09 -4.85
N ILE A 14 16.45 0.09 -3.53
CA ILE A 14 17.20 -0.74 -2.59
C ILE A 14 16.25 -1.71 -1.89
N ASP A 15 16.79 -2.58 -1.03
CA ASP A 15 16.02 -3.53 -0.21
C ASP A 15 15.25 -4.58 -1.02
N TRP A 16 16.00 -5.35 -1.83
CA TRP A 16 15.48 -6.43 -2.67
C TRP A 16 15.35 -7.77 -1.93
N ALA A 17 15.52 -7.80 -0.60
CA ALA A 17 15.56 -9.05 0.17
C ALA A 17 14.23 -9.83 0.12
N GLU A 18 13.11 -9.12 -0.08
CA GLU A 18 11.76 -9.70 -0.19
C GLU A 18 11.23 -9.76 -1.64
N ALA A 19 12.10 -9.65 -2.64
CA ALA A 19 11.68 -9.72 -4.03
C ALA A 19 11.15 -11.12 -4.39
N GLU A 20 9.94 -11.19 -4.95
CA GLU A 20 9.26 -12.43 -5.32
C GLU A 20 8.58 -12.34 -6.69
N ILE A 21 8.29 -13.51 -7.29
CA ILE A 21 7.42 -13.59 -8.48
C ILE A 21 5.97 -13.60 -8.00
N ALA A 22 5.22 -12.53 -8.31
CA ALA A 22 3.85 -12.34 -7.87
C ALA A 22 3.03 -11.53 -8.89
N PRO A 23 1.68 -11.54 -8.81
CA PRO A 23 0.85 -10.67 -9.64
C PRO A 23 1.27 -9.20 -9.55
N PHE A 24 1.39 -8.57 -10.72
CA PHE A 24 1.71 -7.15 -10.81
C PHE A 24 0.64 -6.31 -10.09
N GLY A 25 1.07 -5.44 -9.17
CA GLY A 25 0.17 -4.67 -8.31
C GLY A 25 0.29 -5.02 -6.83
N ILE A 26 0.73 -6.24 -6.48
CA ILE A 26 0.98 -6.62 -5.08
C ILE A 26 1.94 -5.61 -4.43
N ASN A 27 3.06 -5.27 -5.07
CA ASN A 27 4.03 -4.30 -4.52
C ASN A 27 3.56 -2.85 -4.50
N LEU A 28 2.42 -2.51 -5.14
CA LEU A 28 1.88 -1.15 -5.14
C LEU A 28 1.13 -0.81 -3.84
N TYR A 29 1.06 -1.70 -2.85
CA TYR A 29 0.50 -1.39 -1.52
C TYR A 29 1.26 -0.26 -0.82
N ALA A 30 2.52 -0.02 -1.19
CA ALA A 30 3.34 1.07 -0.67
C ALA A 30 2.88 2.46 -1.18
N HIS A 31 2.11 2.53 -2.27
CA HIS A 31 1.64 3.79 -2.88
C HIS A 31 0.90 4.66 -1.86
N ASP A 32 -0.05 4.10 -1.11
CA ASP A 32 -0.84 4.87 -0.16
C ASP A 32 -0.01 5.42 0.99
N ARG A 33 1.06 4.70 1.39
CA ARG A 33 2.04 5.20 2.36
C ARG A 33 2.85 6.37 1.83
N LEU A 34 3.02 6.51 0.52
CA LEU A 34 3.73 7.64 -0.09
C LEU A 34 2.85 8.88 -0.18
N ILE A 35 1.54 8.71 -0.42
CA ILE A 35 0.60 9.82 -0.65
C ILE A 35 -0.31 10.12 0.56
N SER A 36 -0.05 9.50 1.70
CA SER A 36 -0.78 9.73 2.96
C SER A 36 0.18 9.74 4.15
N LYS A 37 -0.36 10.09 5.33
CA LYS A 37 0.35 10.02 6.61
C LYS A 37 -0.34 9.03 7.56
N ILE A 38 0.45 8.38 8.42
CA ILE A 38 -0.06 7.52 9.49
C ILE A 38 0.30 8.18 10.83
N HIS A 39 -0.71 8.54 11.61
CA HIS A 39 -0.55 9.08 12.95
C HIS A 39 -0.80 7.99 13.99
N LEU A 40 0.11 7.80 14.95
CA LEU A 40 0.01 6.73 15.96
C LEU A 40 -1.34 6.70 16.70
N LYS A 41 -1.90 7.87 17.03
CA LYS A 41 -3.20 7.97 17.71
C LYS A 41 -4.42 7.88 16.79
N HIS A 42 -4.31 8.37 15.56
CA HIS A 42 -5.49 8.64 14.71
C HIS A 42 -5.53 7.76 13.45
N GLY A 43 -4.52 6.90 13.26
CA GLY A 43 -4.39 6.06 12.09
C GLY A 43 -4.09 6.87 10.83
N TRP A 44 -4.68 6.46 9.72
CA TRP A 44 -4.46 7.06 8.41
C TRP A 44 -5.05 8.48 8.32
N SER A 45 -4.38 9.33 7.56
CA SER A 45 -4.90 10.61 7.13
C SER A 45 -4.33 10.93 5.75
N ARG A 46 -5.17 11.45 4.85
CA ARG A 46 -4.73 11.87 3.52
C ARG A 46 -3.96 13.19 3.61
N TYR A 47 -3.05 13.42 2.67
CA TYR A 47 -2.57 14.77 2.38
C TYR A 47 -3.65 15.56 1.63
N ASP A 48 -3.53 16.89 1.65
CA ASP A 48 -4.50 17.78 1.01
C ASP A 48 -4.55 17.57 -0.52
N ASP A 49 -3.46 17.10 -1.11
CA ASP A 49 -3.28 16.80 -2.53
C ASP A 49 -3.45 15.31 -2.88
N TYR A 50 -3.96 14.47 -1.97
CA TYR A 50 -4.09 13.01 -2.18
C TYR A 50 -4.75 12.65 -3.52
N CYS A 51 -5.89 13.27 -3.85
CA CYS A 51 -6.62 12.96 -5.09
C CYS A 51 -5.79 13.29 -6.34
N LEU A 52 -5.05 14.40 -6.30
CA LEU A 52 -4.18 14.81 -7.38
C LEU A 52 -3.00 13.84 -7.54
N LEU A 53 -2.37 13.44 -6.43
CA LEU A 53 -1.25 12.50 -6.45
C LEU A 53 -1.68 11.10 -6.93
N ASP A 54 -2.85 10.62 -6.52
CA ASP A 54 -3.40 9.35 -6.98
C ASP A 54 -3.72 9.39 -8.49
N GLU A 55 -4.35 10.48 -8.96
CA GLU A 55 -4.63 10.68 -10.38
C GLU A 55 -3.35 10.74 -11.23
N ILE A 56 -2.34 11.52 -10.80
CA ILE A 56 -1.05 11.63 -11.48
C ILE A 56 -0.38 10.26 -11.58
N PHE A 57 -0.38 9.49 -10.49
CA PHE A 57 0.22 8.16 -10.49
C PHE A 57 -0.46 7.23 -11.49
N TRP A 58 -1.79 7.08 -11.41
CA TRP A 58 -2.51 6.13 -12.26
C TRP A 58 -2.57 6.54 -13.73
N SER A 59 -2.70 7.84 -14.01
CA SER A 59 -2.67 8.35 -15.40
C SER A 59 -1.30 8.12 -16.04
N THR A 60 -0.21 8.51 -15.35
CA THR A 60 1.17 8.28 -15.81
C THR A 60 1.46 6.79 -15.98
N PHE A 61 1.11 5.97 -14.98
CA PHE A 61 1.29 4.53 -15.04
C PHE A 61 0.58 3.90 -16.24
N SER A 62 -0.66 4.32 -16.50
CA SER A 62 -1.44 3.81 -17.64
C SER A 62 -0.83 4.20 -18.98
N GLN A 63 -0.39 5.46 -19.10
CA GLN A 63 0.24 5.99 -20.31
C GLN A 63 1.56 5.30 -20.62
N GLU A 64 2.47 5.19 -19.64
CA GLU A 64 3.81 4.62 -19.84
C GLU A 64 3.80 3.12 -20.12
N ASN A 65 2.79 2.39 -19.62
CA ASN A 65 2.71 0.93 -19.78
C ASN A 65 1.69 0.50 -20.84
N GLY A 66 0.93 1.42 -21.44
CA GLY A 66 -0.09 1.11 -22.44
C GLY A 66 -1.20 0.17 -21.93
N VAL A 67 -1.50 0.21 -20.64
CA VAL A 67 -2.47 -0.69 -20.01
C VAL A 67 -3.89 -0.13 -20.10
N ASN A 68 -4.86 -1.01 -20.32
CA ASN A 68 -6.27 -0.63 -20.37
C ASN A 68 -6.88 -0.57 -18.94
N ASN A 69 -8.10 -0.05 -18.86
CA ASN A 69 -8.82 0.13 -17.61
C ASN A 69 -9.08 -1.18 -16.84
N GLU A 70 -9.28 -2.32 -17.52
CA GLU A 70 -9.50 -3.61 -16.85
C GLU A 70 -8.22 -4.13 -16.19
N THR A 71 -7.09 -3.98 -16.88
CA THR A 71 -5.77 -4.28 -16.31
C THR A 71 -5.50 -3.40 -15.10
N ILE A 72 -5.79 -2.09 -15.18
CA ILE A 72 -5.66 -1.17 -14.03
C ILE A 72 -6.52 -1.60 -12.84
N LYS A 73 -7.78 -1.99 -13.07
CA LYS A 73 -8.64 -2.52 -12.00
C LYS A 73 -8.05 -3.78 -11.36
N THR A 74 -7.49 -4.67 -12.17
CA THR A 74 -6.84 -5.89 -11.68
C THR A 74 -5.60 -5.58 -10.83
N ILE A 75 -4.78 -4.63 -11.26
CA ILE A 75 -3.60 -4.16 -10.52
C ILE A 75 -4.01 -3.53 -9.19
N LYS A 76 -5.07 -2.73 -9.18
CA LYS A 76 -5.63 -2.12 -7.97
C LYS A 76 -6.20 -3.16 -7.00
N ALA A 77 -6.85 -4.21 -7.51
CA ALA A 77 -7.30 -5.33 -6.69
C ALA A 77 -6.12 -6.11 -6.08
N ALA A 78 -5.06 -6.36 -6.86
CA ALA A 78 -3.84 -7.01 -6.36
C ALA A 78 -3.15 -6.18 -5.25
N ARG A 79 -3.17 -4.85 -5.36
CA ARG A 79 -2.72 -3.93 -4.31
C ARG A 79 -3.47 -4.15 -3.00
N ILE A 80 -4.81 -4.20 -3.04
CA ILE A 80 -5.66 -4.44 -1.87
C ILE A 80 -5.38 -5.83 -1.27
N ALA A 81 -5.21 -6.84 -2.11
CA ALA A 81 -4.85 -8.19 -1.65
C ALA A 81 -3.53 -8.20 -0.87
N ARG A 82 -2.51 -7.44 -1.31
CA ARG A 82 -1.25 -7.34 -0.54
C ARG A 82 -1.42 -6.62 0.79
N VAL A 83 -2.26 -5.60 0.87
CA VAL A 83 -2.57 -4.93 2.16
C VAL A 83 -3.16 -5.93 3.15
N LEU A 84 -4.09 -6.76 2.71
CA LEU A 84 -4.68 -7.82 3.53
C LEU A 84 -3.64 -8.87 3.95
N LEU A 85 -2.76 -9.29 3.04
CA LEU A 85 -1.69 -10.23 3.36
C LEU A 85 -0.66 -9.64 4.34
N TRP A 86 -0.35 -8.35 4.20
CA TRP A 86 0.63 -7.67 5.05
C TRP A 86 0.08 -7.42 6.45
N LEU A 87 -1.10 -6.82 6.54
CA LEU A 87 -1.63 -6.33 7.81
C LEU A 87 -2.50 -7.37 8.52
N GLY A 88 -3.07 -8.33 7.77
CA GLY A 88 -4.02 -9.32 8.28
C GLY A 88 -3.39 -10.49 9.00
N PHE A 89 -2.05 -10.61 9.00
CA PHE A 89 -1.34 -11.73 9.61
C PHE A 89 -0.20 -11.26 10.51
N THR A 90 0.06 -12.02 11.57
CA THR A 90 1.11 -11.71 12.58
C THR A 90 2.54 -11.90 12.08
N SER A 91 2.72 -12.58 10.96
CA SER A 91 4.03 -12.97 10.43
C SER A 91 3.95 -13.11 8.92
N ARG A 92 5.06 -12.81 8.25
CA ARG A 92 5.17 -12.75 6.79
C ARG A 92 6.47 -13.32 6.25
N LEU A 93 7.51 -13.41 7.07
CA LEU A 93 8.82 -13.89 6.64
C LEU A 93 8.99 -15.40 6.89
N PRO A 94 9.78 -16.11 6.07
CA PRO A 94 9.99 -17.56 6.24
C PRO A 94 10.58 -17.99 7.60
N ASN A 95 11.27 -17.07 8.28
CA ASN A 95 11.94 -17.32 9.57
C ASN A 95 11.09 -16.90 10.77
N GLU A 96 9.87 -16.41 10.55
CA GLU A 96 8.94 -16.02 11.60
C GLU A 96 8.02 -17.20 11.99
N PRO A 97 7.28 -17.08 13.12
CA PRO A 97 6.22 -18.03 13.45
C PRO A 97 5.22 -18.21 12.31
N LYS A 98 4.49 -19.33 12.34
CA LYS A 98 3.42 -19.56 11.35
C LYS A 98 2.43 -18.38 11.39
N PRO A 99 2.10 -17.77 10.24
CA PRO A 99 1.15 -16.67 10.18
C PRO A 99 -0.20 -17.09 10.78
N VAL A 100 -0.69 -16.31 11.74
CA VAL A 100 -2.07 -16.40 12.24
C VAL A 100 -2.77 -15.07 11.96
N LEU A 101 -4.11 -15.09 11.96
CA LEU A 101 -4.89 -13.87 11.80
C LEU A 101 -4.60 -12.90 12.96
N ILE A 102 -4.52 -11.61 12.65
CA ILE A 102 -4.38 -10.57 13.67
C ILE A 102 -5.61 -10.49 14.59
N SER A 103 -5.37 -10.09 15.83
CA SER A 103 -6.39 -9.69 16.82
C SER A 103 -5.90 -8.45 17.58
N ASP A 104 -6.74 -7.87 18.43
CA ASP A 104 -6.38 -6.76 19.32
C ASP A 104 -5.77 -7.22 20.65
N ASP A 105 -5.45 -8.52 20.78
CA ASP A 105 -4.87 -9.11 21.98
C ASP A 105 -3.40 -8.70 22.20
N ASP A 106 -2.73 -8.23 21.15
CA ASP A 106 -1.37 -7.69 21.20
C ASP A 106 -1.21 -6.39 20.41
N GLU A 107 -0.13 -5.67 20.69
CA GLU A 107 0.14 -4.36 20.10
C GLU A 107 0.31 -4.40 18.57
N ASN A 108 0.95 -5.43 18.02
CA ASN A 108 1.17 -5.55 16.59
C ASN A 108 -0.13 -5.80 15.83
N GLY A 109 -0.97 -6.70 16.36
CA GLY A 109 -2.28 -6.98 15.82
C GLY A 109 -3.22 -5.78 15.91
N ALA A 110 -3.19 -5.04 17.02
CA ALA A 110 -3.94 -3.79 17.18
C ALA A 110 -3.54 -2.73 16.13
N TYR A 111 -2.25 -2.59 15.81
CA TYR A 111 -1.80 -1.71 14.73
C TYR A 111 -2.26 -2.19 13.35
N GLY A 112 -2.17 -3.48 13.07
CA GLY A 112 -2.68 -4.07 11.83
C GLY A 112 -4.18 -3.81 11.64
N MET A 113 -4.99 -4.02 12.69
CA MET A 113 -6.43 -3.74 12.68
C MET A 113 -6.75 -2.27 12.45
N ARG A 114 -6.04 -1.35 13.13
CA ARG A 114 -6.20 0.09 12.93
C ARG A 114 -5.89 0.51 11.49
N ASP A 115 -4.82 -0.03 10.93
CA ASP A 115 -4.41 0.31 9.57
C ASP A 115 -5.39 -0.27 8.53
N LEU A 116 -5.92 -1.48 8.76
CA LEU A 116 -6.97 -2.09 7.94
C LEU A 116 -8.29 -1.30 8.01
N ASP A 117 -8.71 -0.85 9.19
CA ASP A 117 -9.90 0.01 9.34
C ASP A 117 -9.76 1.29 8.50
N GLY A 118 -8.60 1.95 8.61
CA GLY A 118 -8.30 3.15 7.84
C GLY A 118 -8.34 2.93 6.32
N LEU A 119 -7.79 1.82 5.82
CA LEU A 119 -7.65 1.56 4.39
C LEU A 119 -8.89 0.90 3.74
N LEU A 120 -9.73 0.21 4.52
CA LEU A 120 -10.83 -0.57 3.98
C LEU A 120 -12.22 -0.06 4.38
N ILE A 121 -12.36 0.53 5.56
CA ILE A 121 -13.66 0.85 6.16
C ILE A 121 -13.89 2.36 6.24
N ASN A 122 -12.94 3.09 6.81
CA ASN A 122 -13.09 4.52 7.09
C ASN A 122 -13.31 5.32 5.79
N PRO A 123 -14.47 5.96 5.59
CA PRO A 123 -14.77 6.67 4.34
C PRO A 123 -13.79 7.79 3.98
N ALA A 124 -13.14 8.39 4.97
CA ALA A 124 -12.19 9.48 4.75
C ALA A 124 -10.86 9.00 4.12
N THR A 125 -10.52 7.72 4.32
CA THR A 125 -9.18 7.19 3.99
C THR A 125 -9.21 5.90 3.18
N ARG A 126 -10.34 5.19 3.12
CA ARG A 126 -10.46 3.91 2.40
C ARG A 126 -10.11 4.02 0.93
N PHE A 127 -9.61 2.94 0.34
CA PHE A 127 -9.34 2.89 -1.10
C PHE A 127 -10.55 3.36 -1.90
N THR A 128 -10.31 4.28 -2.84
CA THR A 128 -11.32 4.76 -3.80
C THR A 128 -11.76 3.66 -4.77
N ASP A 129 -10.94 2.62 -4.92
CA ASP A 129 -11.17 1.48 -5.82
C ASP A 129 -12.14 0.42 -5.27
N LEU A 130 -12.60 0.56 -4.02
CA LEU A 130 -13.52 -0.38 -3.36
C LEU A 130 -15.01 -0.09 -3.63
N VAL A 131 -15.31 0.77 -4.62
CA VAL A 131 -16.68 1.23 -4.95
C VAL A 131 -17.16 0.62 -6.26
#